data_AF-A0A661BNS3-F1
#
_entry.id   AF-A0A661BNS3-F1
#
_cell.length_a   1.000
_cell.length_b   1.000
_cell.length_c   1.000
_cell.angle_alpha   90.00
_cell.angle_beta   90.00
_cell.angle_gamma   90.00
#
_symmetry.space_group_name_H-M   'P 1'
#
loop_
_entity.id
_entity.type
_entity.pdbx_description
1 polymer ?
#
loop_
_entity_poly.entity_id
_entity_poly.type
_entity_poly.pdbx_seq_one_letter_code
_entity_poly.pdbx_strand_id
1 'polypeptide(L)'
;MKSQRQLKGIWQVGTIALALGTAAVAMPATAADVESVDWSKVKAKKVRMFYPGQSNYEWLRSPEHKKADKEVSEGESCLECHKGEQKSLGEILVEENRLEDNPIADKVSYLRMGVQAAFDSENLYMRFQWKTNGDKPGDMGNFMRFDGSEWQWYGNHRQHEAVIDEGQPAIYPDRLGVMIGDAAVGMFPNQGCW
;
A
#
# COMPACT_ATOMS: atom_id res chain seq x y z
N MET A 1 -59.06 0.48 -71.22
CA MET A 1 -58.70 -0.85 -71.76
C MET A 1 -57.19 -0.87 -71.99
N LYS A 2 -56.47 -1.86 -71.41
CA LYS A 2 -55.00 -2.10 -71.45
C LYS A 2 -54.17 -1.09 -70.64
N SER A 3 -53.14 -1.39 -69.83
CA SER A 3 -52.30 -2.58 -69.58
C SER A 3 -51.50 -2.27 -68.27
N GLN A 4 -51.60 -3.03 -67.18
CA GLN A 4 -50.70 -4.13 -66.76
C GLN A 4 -49.20 -3.75 -66.50
N ARG A 5 -48.77 -4.06 -65.25
CA ARG A 5 -47.45 -4.55 -64.75
C ARG A 5 -46.54 -3.63 -63.92
N GLN A 6 -46.63 -3.82 -62.59
CA GLN A 6 -45.59 -4.32 -61.65
C GLN A 6 -44.10 -4.05 -61.98
N LEU A 7 -43.33 -3.51 -61.02
CA LEU A 7 -42.34 -4.26 -60.22
C LEU A 7 -41.44 -3.35 -59.35
N LYS A 8 -41.42 -3.68 -58.05
CA LYS A 8 -40.29 -3.80 -57.10
C LYS A 8 -39.18 -2.72 -57.05
N GLY A 9 -39.00 -2.18 -55.85
CA GLY A 9 -37.78 -1.49 -55.43
C GLY A 9 -37.84 -1.02 -53.98
N ILE A 10 -37.87 -1.96 -53.03
CA ILE A 10 -37.65 -1.66 -51.59
C ILE A 10 -36.16 -1.32 -51.44
N TRP A 11 -35.85 -0.09 -51.05
CA TRP A 11 -34.59 0.25 -50.42
C TRP A 11 -34.91 0.90 -49.07
N GLN A 12 -34.89 0.08 -48.02
CA GLN A 12 -34.79 0.56 -46.65
C GLN A 12 -33.42 1.19 -46.47
N VAL A 13 -33.37 2.52 -46.45
CA VAL A 13 -32.21 3.25 -45.92
C VAL A 13 -32.35 3.19 -44.40
N GLY A 14 -31.52 2.35 -43.78
CA GLY A 14 -31.42 2.24 -42.32
C GLY A 14 -30.89 3.53 -41.72
N THR A 15 -31.67 4.13 -40.84
CA THR A 15 -31.25 5.27 -40.01
C THR A 15 -30.20 4.78 -39.00
N ILE A 16 -28.95 5.18 -39.19
CA ILE A 16 -27.90 5.02 -38.19
C ILE A 16 -28.20 6.02 -37.06
N ALA A 17 -28.69 5.51 -35.93
CA ALA A 17 -28.81 6.28 -34.69
C ALA A 17 -27.41 6.47 -34.10
N LEU A 18 -26.90 7.70 -34.16
CA LEU A 18 -25.65 8.11 -33.52
C LEU A 18 -25.87 8.17 -32.00
N ALA A 19 -25.34 7.19 -31.27
CA ALA A 19 -25.35 7.20 -29.81
C ALA A 19 -24.45 8.34 -29.29
N LEU A 20 -25.07 9.37 -28.73
CA LEU A 20 -24.39 10.43 -27.98
C LEU A 20 -23.81 9.83 -26.69
N GLY A 21 -22.52 9.54 -26.71
CA GLY A 21 -21.77 9.15 -25.52
C GLY A 21 -21.78 10.28 -24.49
N THR A 22 -22.25 9.98 -23.29
CA THR A 22 -22.10 10.83 -22.10
C THR A 22 -20.61 11.01 -21.80
N ALA A 23 -20.06 12.16 -22.13
CA ALA A 23 -18.76 12.58 -21.63
C ALA A 23 -18.88 12.79 -20.12
N ALA A 24 -18.34 11.87 -19.33
CA ALA A 24 -18.13 12.08 -17.90
C ALA A 24 -17.14 13.26 -17.76
N VAL A 25 -17.67 14.42 -17.35
CA VAL A 25 -16.86 15.57 -16.96
C VAL A 25 -16.12 15.16 -15.68
N ALA A 26 -14.83 14.86 -15.80
CA ALA A 26 -13.95 14.72 -14.65
C ALA A 26 -13.90 16.08 -13.95
N MET A 27 -14.62 16.23 -12.84
CA MET A 27 -14.48 17.39 -11.99
C MET A 27 -13.09 17.35 -11.34
N PRO A 28 -12.31 18.44 -11.40
CA PRO A 28 -11.05 18.50 -10.67
C PRO A 28 -11.36 18.42 -9.18
N ALA A 29 -10.85 17.37 -8.51
CA ALA A 29 -10.86 17.32 -7.07
C ALA A 29 -10.02 18.51 -6.56
N THR A 30 -10.66 19.50 -5.94
CA THR A 30 -9.96 20.55 -5.21
C THR A 30 -9.22 19.87 -4.05
N ALA A 31 -7.88 19.87 -4.10
CA ALA A 31 -7.08 19.34 -3.01
C ALA A 31 -7.42 20.09 -1.71
N ALA A 32 -7.69 19.37 -0.63
CA ALA A 32 -7.96 19.95 0.67
C ALA A 32 -6.75 20.79 1.14
N ASP A 33 -6.99 21.94 1.77
CA ASP A 33 -5.94 22.82 2.29
C ASP A 33 -5.36 22.27 3.60
N VAL A 34 -4.41 21.33 3.45
CA VAL A 34 -3.71 20.69 4.59
C VAL A 34 -2.86 21.70 5.38
N GLU A 35 -2.46 22.82 4.77
CA GLU A 35 -1.63 23.85 5.42
C GLU A 35 -2.41 24.67 6.46
N SER A 36 -3.74 24.71 6.35
CA SER A 36 -4.62 25.37 7.32
C SER A 36 -4.63 24.69 8.71
N VAL A 37 -4.21 23.43 8.82
CA VAL A 37 -4.21 22.69 10.09
C VAL A 37 -3.02 23.09 10.96
N ASP A 38 -3.30 23.70 12.11
CA ASP A 38 -2.29 23.96 13.14
C ASP A 38 -1.90 22.67 13.90
N TRP A 39 -0.99 21.89 13.30
CA TRP A 39 -0.51 20.63 13.86
C TRP A 39 0.19 20.76 15.22
N SER A 40 0.59 21.97 15.64
CA SER A 40 1.19 22.17 16.97
C SER A 40 0.18 21.96 18.10
N LYS A 41 -1.11 22.16 17.81
CA LYS A 41 -2.23 21.96 18.75
C LYS A 41 -2.78 20.54 18.77
N VAL A 42 -2.42 19.72 17.78
CA VAL A 42 -2.88 18.33 17.70
C VAL A 42 -1.84 17.42 18.36
N LYS A 43 -2.19 16.71 19.44
CA LYS A 43 -1.24 15.81 20.09
C LYS A 43 -0.93 14.60 19.22
N ALA A 44 0.35 14.39 18.88
CA ALA A 44 0.78 13.20 18.17
C ALA A 44 0.67 11.93 19.02
N LYS A 45 -0.01 10.90 18.49
CA LYS A 45 0.07 9.54 19.02
C LYS A 45 1.30 8.84 18.43
N LYS A 46 2.02 8.08 19.25
CA LYS A 46 3.16 7.27 18.79
C LYS A 46 2.71 5.83 18.59
N VAL A 47 2.63 5.42 17.33
CA VAL A 47 2.34 4.04 16.94
C VAL A 47 3.65 3.29 16.78
N ARG A 48 3.71 2.07 17.34
CA ARG A 48 4.88 1.19 17.24
C ARG A 48 4.78 0.42 15.92
N MET A 49 5.79 0.59 15.07
CA MET A 49 5.95 -0.16 13.83
C MET A 49 7.16 -1.07 13.99
N PHE A 50 7.13 -2.24 13.35
CA PHE A 50 8.23 -3.19 13.37
C PHE A 50 8.35 -3.89 12.02
N TYR A 51 9.51 -4.50 11.78
CA TYR A 51 9.78 -5.25 10.56
C TYR A 51 8.84 -6.46 10.48
N PRO A 52 8.07 -6.61 9.38
CA PRO A 52 7.13 -7.71 9.25
C PRO A 52 7.89 -9.01 8.96
N GLY A 53 7.40 -10.12 9.50
CA GLY A 53 7.90 -11.46 9.17
C GLY A 53 7.04 -12.12 8.11
N GLN A 54 7.58 -13.09 7.38
CA GLN A 54 6.80 -13.97 6.53
C GLN A 54 6.39 -15.21 7.32
N SER A 55 5.09 -15.41 7.47
CA SER A 55 4.54 -16.59 8.10
C SER A 55 3.54 -17.28 7.19
N ASN A 56 3.24 -18.55 7.48
CA ASN A 56 2.20 -19.30 6.81
C ASN A 56 1.15 -19.77 7.82
N TYR A 57 -0.08 -19.92 7.33
CA TYR A 57 -1.22 -20.28 8.16
C TYR A 57 -1.12 -21.70 8.76
N GLU A 58 -0.27 -22.56 8.21
CA GLU A 58 0.00 -23.88 8.75
C GLU A 58 0.83 -23.79 10.03
N TRP A 59 1.92 -23.03 10.03
CA TRP A 59 2.74 -22.80 11.22
C TRP A 59 1.99 -22.01 12.29
N LEU A 60 1.24 -20.97 11.91
CA LEU A 60 0.46 -20.17 12.88
C LEU A 60 -0.54 -21.03 13.67
N ARG A 61 -1.04 -22.12 13.07
CA ARG A 61 -1.94 -23.09 13.71
C ARG A 61 -1.24 -24.37 14.18
N SER A 62 0.08 -24.38 14.20
CA SER A 62 0.84 -25.52 14.70
C SER A 62 1.31 -25.25 16.14
N PRO A 63 1.55 -26.30 16.95
CA PRO A 63 2.12 -26.14 18.29
C PRO A 63 3.45 -25.39 18.34
N GLU A 64 4.14 -25.25 17.20
CA GLU A 64 5.39 -24.49 17.06
C GLU A 64 5.18 -22.97 17.22
N HIS A 65 3.96 -22.45 16.95
CA HIS A 65 3.55 -21.08 17.28
C HIS A 65 3.15 -20.91 18.76
N LYS A 66 3.64 -21.79 19.64
CA LYS A 66 3.62 -21.69 21.12
C LYS A 66 2.32 -21.14 21.72
N LYS A 67 1.42 -22.04 22.15
CA LYS A 67 0.20 -21.74 22.94
C LYS A 67 -0.82 -20.82 22.27
N ALA A 68 -0.75 -20.64 20.95
CA ALA A 68 -1.67 -19.79 20.21
C ALA A 68 -2.27 -20.49 18.99
N ASP A 69 -1.97 -21.77 18.75
CA ASP A 69 -2.45 -22.51 17.59
C ASP A 69 -3.98 -22.63 17.54
N LYS A 70 -4.59 -22.82 18.71
CA LYS A 70 -6.04 -22.87 18.86
C LYS A 70 -6.67 -21.49 18.74
N GLU A 71 -6.09 -20.50 19.42
CA GLU A 71 -6.55 -19.11 19.45
C GLU A 71 -6.51 -18.48 18.04
N VAL A 72 -5.44 -18.74 17.27
CA VAL A 72 -5.36 -18.37 15.85
C VAL A 72 -6.48 -19.03 15.04
N SER A 73 -6.76 -20.31 15.29
CA SER A 73 -7.84 -21.03 14.59
C SER A 73 -9.23 -20.49 14.96
N GLU A 74 -9.40 -19.90 16.13
CA GLU A 74 -10.62 -19.25 16.60
C GLU A 74 -10.75 -17.78 16.14
N GLY A 75 -9.74 -17.24 15.45
CA GLY A 75 -9.73 -15.89 14.90
C GLY A 75 -9.32 -14.80 15.90
N GLU A 76 -8.61 -15.18 16.97
CA GLU A 76 -8.08 -14.24 17.94
C GLU A 76 -7.07 -13.29 17.29
N SER A 77 -7.08 -12.01 17.71
CA SER A 77 -6.13 -11.04 17.15
C SER A 77 -4.72 -11.32 17.66
N CYS A 78 -3.72 -11.32 16.78
CA CYS A 78 -2.34 -11.58 17.23
C CYS A 78 -1.82 -10.47 18.16
N LEU A 79 -2.46 -9.29 18.18
CA LEU A 79 -2.19 -8.24 19.17
C LEU A 79 -2.62 -8.61 20.60
N GLU A 80 -3.54 -9.54 20.81
CA GLU A 80 -3.93 -9.96 22.16
C GLU A 80 -2.78 -10.69 22.86
N CYS A 81 -1.99 -11.49 22.12
CA CYS A 81 -0.81 -12.17 22.65
C CYS A 81 0.47 -11.34 22.52
N HIS A 82 0.69 -10.69 21.37
CA HIS A 82 1.95 -9.98 21.05
C HIS A 82 1.93 -8.48 21.42
N LYS A 83 1.06 -8.07 22.35
CA LYS A 83 0.95 -6.67 22.77
C LYS A 83 2.24 -6.18 23.42
N GLY A 84 2.93 -5.26 22.77
CA GLY A 84 4.15 -4.65 23.31
C GLY A 84 5.44 -5.33 22.87
N GLU A 85 5.34 -6.46 22.16
CA GLU A 85 6.49 -7.23 21.68
C GLU A 85 7.04 -6.72 20.35
N GLN A 86 6.42 -5.68 19.75
CA GLN A 86 6.79 -5.18 18.42
C GLN A 86 8.31 -4.93 18.26
N LYS A 87 8.96 -4.38 19.30
CA LYS A 87 10.40 -4.10 19.24
C LYS A 87 11.22 -5.40 19.18
N SER A 88 10.97 -6.32 20.11
CA SER A 88 11.71 -7.59 20.18
C SER A 88 11.42 -8.47 18.96
N LEU A 89 10.17 -8.50 18.50
CA LEU A 89 9.81 -9.22 17.26
C LEU A 89 10.55 -8.63 16.07
N GLY A 90 10.54 -7.31 15.90
CA GLY A 90 11.26 -6.67 14.80
C GLY A 90 12.77 -6.93 14.82
N GLU A 91 13.39 -6.97 16.00
CA GLU A 91 14.82 -7.30 16.16
C GLU A 91 15.13 -8.75 15.77
N ILE A 92 14.23 -9.70 16.06
CA ILE A 92 14.38 -11.10 15.63
C ILE A 92 14.13 -11.23 14.13
N LEU A 93 13.09 -10.58 13.61
CA LEU A 93 12.61 -10.75 12.24
C LEU A 93 13.52 -10.13 11.18
N VAL A 94 14.36 -9.17 11.57
CA VAL A 94 15.33 -8.56 10.66
C VAL A 94 16.60 -9.41 10.47
N GLU A 95 16.78 -10.42 11.30
CA GLU A 95 17.87 -11.40 11.21
C GLU A 95 17.38 -12.70 10.56
N GLU A 96 18.31 -13.56 10.13
CA GLU A 96 17.96 -14.83 9.50
C GLU A 96 17.24 -15.73 10.51
N ASN A 97 16.02 -16.12 10.19
CA ASN A 97 15.22 -16.99 11.04
C ASN A 97 14.16 -17.74 10.20
N ARG A 98 13.32 -18.54 10.86
CA ARG A 98 12.27 -19.31 10.18
C ARG A 98 11.30 -18.46 9.35
N LEU A 99 11.00 -17.25 9.82
CA LEU A 99 10.03 -16.33 9.23
C LEU A 99 10.67 -15.31 8.27
N GLU A 100 12.00 -15.32 8.13
CA GLU A 100 12.76 -14.49 7.19
C GLU A 100 14.07 -15.22 6.90
N ASP A 101 14.08 -16.06 5.85
CA ASP A 101 15.21 -16.91 5.48
C ASP A 101 16.28 -16.16 4.66
N ASN A 102 15.92 -15.01 4.08
CA ASN A 102 16.84 -14.18 3.31
C ASN A 102 16.70 -12.71 3.73
N PRO A 103 17.08 -12.37 4.98
CA PRO A 103 16.95 -11.04 5.51
C PRO A 103 17.75 -10.03 4.69
N ILE A 104 17.12 -8.90 4.42
CA ILE A 104 17.80 -7.81 3.73
C ILE A 104 18.62 -7.00 4.75
N ALA A 105 19.93 -6.89 4.51
CA ALA A 105 20.83 -6.11 5.36
C ALA A 105 20.34 -4.65 5.56
N ASP A 106 20.60 -4.12 6.75
CA ASP A 106 20.31 -2.74 7.16
C ASP A 106 18.83 -2.34 7.11
N LYS A 107 17.91 -3.30 7.24
CA LYS A 107 16.48 -2.99 7.41
C LYS A 107 16.20 -2.46 8.82
N VAL A 108 15.21 -1.58 8.92
CA VAL A 108 14.78 -1.02 10.20
C VAL A 108 13.91 -2.04 10.91
N SER A 109 14.43 -2.61 12.01
CA SER A 109 13.71 -3.58 12.84
C SER A 109 12.49 -2.97 13.53
N TYR A 110 12.59 -1.71 13.97
CA TYR A 110 11.58 -1.06 14.79
C TYR A 110 11.62 0.47 14.64
N LEU A 111 10.45 1.10 14.57
CA LEU A 111 10.33 2.55 14.62
C LEU A 111 9.06 3.01 15.33
N ARG A 112 9.03 4.29 15.71
CA ARG A 112 7.84 4.95 16.27
C ARG A 112 7.32 5.98 15.29
N MET A 113 6.20 5.69 14.67
CA MET A 113 5.51 6.62 13.78
C MET A 113 4.66 7.59 14.61
N GLY A 114 4.84 8.89 14.41
CA GLY A 114 3.91 9.91 14.87
C GLY A 114 2.69 9.94 13.97
N VAL A 115 1.52 9.87 14.57
CA VAL A 115 0.22 9.96 13.89
C VAL A 115 -0.58 11.08 14.53
N GLN A 116 -1.07 11.99 13.70
CA GLN A 116 -2.00 13.05 14.07
C GLN A 116 -3.19 13.00 13.11
N ALA A 117 -4.38 13.30 13.63
CA ALA A 117 -5.59 13.42 12.84
C ALA A 117 -6.31 14.69 13.26
N ALA A 118 -6.82 15.43 12.28
CA ALA A 118 -7.68 16.59 12.44
C ALA A 118 -8.80 16.50 11.40
N PHE A 119 -9.91 17.19 11.62
CA PHE A 119 -11.02 17.19 10.66
C PHE A 119 -11.77 18.51 10.72
N ASP A 120 -12.46 18.82 9.62
CA ASP A 120 -13.46 19.87 9.55
C ASP A 120 -14.81 19.29 9.05
N SER A 121 -15.72 20.13 8.54
CA SER A 121 -17.01 19.68 8.03
C SER A 121 -16.94 18.84 6.75
N GLU A 122 -15.82 18.87 6.03
CA GLU A 122 -15.67 18.28 4.70
C GLU A 122 -14.54 17.24 4.62
N ASN A 123 -13.46 17.44 5.38
CA ASN A 123 -12.21 16.71 5.20
C ASN A 123 -11.70 16.08 6.51
N LEU A 124 -11.13 14.88 6.37
CA LEU A 124 -10.25 14.26 7.35
C LEU A 124 -8.79 14.50 6.94
N TYR A 125 -8.03 15.15 7.80
CA TYR A 125 -6.61 15.40 7.64
C TYR A 125 -5.81 14.41 8.47
N MET A 126 -4.87 13.71 7.85
CA MET A 126 -3.97 12.79 8.54
C MET A 126 -2.52 13.18 8.31
N ARG A 127 -1.73 13.21 9.38
CA ARG A 127 -0.28 13.44 9.31
C ARG A 127 0.46 12.27 9.92
N PHE A 128 1.38 11.73 9.14
CA PHE A 128 2.26 10.63 9.51
C PHE A 128 3.70 11.10 9.45
N GLN A 129 4.48 10.78 10.49
CA GLN A 129 5.88 11.19 10.56
C GLN A 129 6.73 10.07 11.17
N TRP A 130 7.78 9.69 10.46
CA TRP A 130 8.81 8.79 10.96
C TRP A 130 10.18 9.32 10.52
N LYS A 131 11.23 8.80 11.16
CA LYS A 131 12.60 9.02 10.69
C LYS A 131 12.92 7.92 9.68
N THR A 132 13.33 8.29 8.48
CA THR A 132 13.78 7.35 7.45
C THR A 132 15.15 6.78 7.82
N ASN A 133 15.53 5.65 7.22
CA ASN A 133 16.87 5.09 7.39
C ASN A 133 17.92 5.72 6.46
N GLY A 134 17.47 6.28 5.34
CA GLY A 134 18.32 6.98 4.38
C GLY A 134 18.70 8.39 4.85
N ASP A 135 19.77 8.91 4.29
CA ASP A 135 20.16 10.33 4.35
C ASP A 135 19.25 11.23 3.49
N LYS A 136 18.36 10.63 2.71
CA LYS A 136 17.42 11.26 1.79
C LYS A 136 16.00 10.74 2.02
N PRO A 137 14.96 11.50 1.63
CA PRO A 137 13.60 10.98 1.56
C PRO A 137 13.55 9.72 0.68
N GLY A 138 12.80 8.70 1.08
CA GLY A 138 12.48 7.56 0.22
C GLY A 138 11.40 7.94 -0.78
N ASP A 139 11.59 8.98 -1.59
CA ASP A 139 10.63 9.39 -2.63
C ASP A 139 11.10 9.00 -4.04
N MET A 140 12.31 8.48 -4.15
CA MET A 140 12.89 8.08 -5.43
C MET A 140 12.21 6.81 -5.95
N GLY A 141 11.54 6.94 -7.10
CA GLY A 141 11.21 5.82 -7.98
C GLY A 141 12.36 5.52 -8.95
N ASN A 142 12.16 4.55 -9.84
CA ASN A 142 13.14 4.24 -10.88
C ASN A 142 13.46 5.50 -11.68
N PHE A 143 14.74 5.83 -11.80
CA PHE A 143 15.19 6.98 -12.58
C PHE A 143 16.31 6.58 -13.54
N MET A 144 16.39 7.31 -14.65
CA MET A 144 17.48 7.16 -15.59
C MET A 144 18.59 8.16 -15.28
N ARG A 145 19.84 7.71 -15.32
CA ARG A 145 21.04 8.54 -15.16
C ARG A 145 21.83 8.49 -16.46
N PHE A 146 22.28 9.65 -16.92
CA PHE A 146 23.22 9.73 -18.04
C PHE A 146 24.63 9.39 -17.53
N ASP A 147 25.26 8.37 -18.11
CA ASP A 147 26.60 7.90 -17.70
C ASP A 147 27.76 8.65 -18.37
N GLY A 148 27.45 9.58 -19.27
CA GLY A 148 28.42 10.27 -20.12
C GLY A 148 28.31 9.88 -21.60
N SER A 149 27.59 8.81 -21.92
CA SER A 149 27.35 8.31 -23.28
C SER A 149 25.88 8.05 -23.58
N GLU A 150 25.17 7.37 -22.69
CA GLU A 150 23.75 7.05 -22.86
C GLU A 150 22.96 7.15 -21.55
N TRP A 151 21.63 7.19 -21.68
CA TRP A 151 20.72 7.16 -20.55
C TRP A 151 20.47 5.72 -20.14
N GLN A 152 20.80 5.39 -18.90
CA GLN A 152 20.59 4.04 -18.35
C GLN A 152 19.73 4.10 -17.10
N TRP A 153 18.96 3.06 -16.84
CA TRP A 153 18.30 2.88 -15.55
C TRP A 153 19.36 2.77 -14.45
N TYR A 154 19.19 3.51 -13.36
CA TYR A 154 20.17 3.55 -12.28
C TYR A 154 19.48 3.28 -10.95
N GLY A 155 19.91 2.21 -10.27
CA GLY A 155 19.33 1.70 -9.04
C GLY A 155 18.12 0.79 -9.26
N ASN A 156 17.88 -0.10 -8.30
CA ASN A 156 16.89 -1.18 -8.43
C ASN A 156 16.40 -1.66 -7.04
N HIS A 157 15.58 -2.70 -6.97
CA HIS A 157 15.23 -3.35 -5.70
C HIS A 157 16.46 -4.04 -5.07
N ARG A 158 16.53 -4.12 -3.72
CA ARG A 158 17.65 -4.65 -2.93
C ARG A 158 18.09 -6.08 -3.25
N GLN A 159 17.21 -6.85 -3.90
CA GLN A 159 17.50 -8.23 -4.29
C GLN A 159 17.97 -8.36 -5.74
N HIS A 160 18.08 -7.25 -6.48
CA HIS A 160 18.54 -7.25 -7.86
C HIS A 160 20.07 -7.34 -7.92
N GLU A 161 20.62 -8.06 -8.90
CA GLU A 161 22.08 -8.23 -9.10
C GLU A 161 22.82 -6.88 -9.17
N ALA A 162 22.27 -5.89 -9.89
CA ALA A 162 22.78 -4.52 -9.92
C ALA A 162 22.98 -3.88 -8.53
N VAL A 163 22.18 -4.24 -7.52
CA VAL A 163 22.32 -3.71 -6.15
C VAL A 163 23.27 -4.57 -5.32
N ILE A 164 23.16 -5.90 -5.41
CA ILE A 164 23.95 -6.84 -4.60
C ILE A 164 25.39 -6.92 -5.10
N ASP A 165 25.59 -7.04 -6.42
CA ASP A 165 26.87 -7.37 -7.05
C ASP A 165 27.57 -6.13 -7.64
N GLU A 166 26.80 -5.19 -8.21
CA GLU A 166 27.36 -4.00 -8.90
C GLU A 166 27.38 -2.73 -8.04
N GLY A 167 26.81 -2.76 -6.83
CA GLY A 167 26.81 -1.62 -5.90
C GLY A 167 25.93 -0.44 -6.32
N GLN A 168 24.97 -0.64 -7.22
CA GLN A 168 23.96 0.38 -7.50
C GLN A 168 23.06 0.60 -6.28
N PRO A 169 22.47 1.81 -6.12
CA PRO A 169 21.64 2.09 -4.97
C PRO A 169 20.34 1.28 -5.00
N ALA A 170 19.93 0.81 -3.83
CA ALA A 170 18.58 0.34 -3.62
C ALA A 170 17.57 1.50 -3.74
N ILE A 171 16.63 1.41 -4.68
CA ILE A 171 15.59 2.42 -4.89
C ILE A 171 14.24 1.83 -4.49
N TYR A 172 13.67 2.39 -3.44
CA TYR A 172 12.29 2.14 -3.04
C TYR A 172 11.66 3.45 -2.60
N PRO A 173 10.43 3.75 -3.07
CA PRO A 173 9.64 4.73 -2.36
C PRO A 173 9.26 4.16 -0.99
N ASP A 174 9.41 4.96 0.06
CA ASP A 174 8.73 4.78 1.32
C ASP A 174 7.22 4.78 1.03
N ARG A 175 6.52 3.76 1.52
CA ARG A 175 5.08 3.61 1.32
C ARG A 175 4.40 3.46 2.67
N LEU A 176 3.28 4.12 2.79
CA LEU A 176 2.37 3.98 3.92
C LEU A 176 1.00 3.55 3.39
N GLY A 177 0.50 2.43 3.91
CA GLY A 177 -0.89 2.02 3.74
C GLY A 177 -1.70 2.37 4.98
N VAL A 178 -2.92 2.87 4.77
CA VAL A 178 -3.87 3.13 5.85
C VAL A 178 -5.18 2.44 5.49
N MET A 179 -5.73 1.69 6.43
CA MET A 179 -7.05 1.11 6.31
C MET A 179 -7.99 1.80 7.29
N ILE A 180 -9.11 2.31 6.80
CA ILE A 180 -10.14 2.98 7.60
C ILE A 180 -11.43 2.20 7.40
N GLY A 181 -12.06 1.84 8.51
CA GLY A 181 -13.29 1.06 8.53
C GLY A 181 -13.96 1.16 9.89
N ASP A 182 -15.16 0.61 9.98
CA ASP A 182 -15.93 0.49 11.21
C ASP A 182 -16.19 -0.99 11.53
N ALA A 183 -16.92 -1.24 12.62
CA ALA A 183 -17.29 -2.59 13.02
C ALA A 183 -18.38 -3.23 12.12
N ALA A 184 -18.92 -2.52 11.13
CA ALA A 184 -19.87 -3.10 10.18
C ALA A 184 -19.17 -4.04 9.18
N VAL A 185 -17.87 -3.85 8.95
CA VAL A 185 -17.03 -4.81 8.24
C VAL A 185 -16.67 -5.93 9.21
N GLY A 186 -17.16 -7.14 8.93
CA GLY A 186 -16.90 -8.31 9.76
C GLY A 186 -15.40 -8.53 9.97
N MET A 187 -15.01 -8.86 11.21
CA MET A 187 -13.62 -9.03 11.65
C MET A 187 -12.71 -7.79 11.51
N PHE A 188 -13.21 -6.62 11.10
CA PHE A 188 -12.39 -5.39 11.04
C PHE A 188 -11.75 -5.03 12.39
N PRO A 189 -12.45 -5.13 13.55
CA PRO A 189 -11.84 -4.89 14.85
C PRO A 189 -10.77 -5.92 15.25
N ASN A 190 -10.84 -7.13 14.66
CA ASN A 190 -9.89 -8.21 14.88
C ASN A 190 -8.68 -8.11 13.94
N GLN A 191 -8.71 -7.19 12.96
CA GLN A 191 -7.57 -6.92 12.09
C GLN A 191 -6.45 -6.30 12.91
N GLY A 192 -5.27 -6.91 12.84
CA GLY A 192 -4.11 -6.48 13.59
C GLY A 192 -3.16 -7.64 13.78
N CYS A 193 -1.88 -7.37 13.52
CA CYS A 193 -0.74 -8.31 13.41
C CYS A 193 -0.71 -9.13 12.11
N TRP A 194 -0.41 -8.42 11.03
CA TRP A 194 0.43 -8.93 9.94
C TRP A 194 1.90 -8.73 10.31
#